data_AF-A0A7Y4R8Y4-F1
#
_entry.id   AF-A0A7Y4R8Y4-F1
#
_cell.length_a   1.000
_cell.length_b   1.000
_cell.length_c   1.000
_cell.angle_alpha   90.00
_cell.angle_beta   90.00
_cell.angle_gamma   90.00
#
_symmetry.space_group_name_H-M   'P 1'
#
loop_
_entity.id
_entity.type
_entity.pdbx_description
1 polymer ?
#
loop_
_entity_poly.entity_id
_entity_poly.type
_entity_poly.pdbx_seq_one_letter_code
_entity_poly.pdbx_strand_id
1 'polypeptide(L)' 'MIITYRGRVRNGLIVLNEPGQLPEGVEVEVRALSEETTTTTLYERLKNVIGIAEGLPSDMARNHDHYIHGASKR' A
#
# COMPACT_ATOMS: atom_id res chain seq x y z
N MET A 1 16.52 0.28 28.73
CA MET A 1 16.35 -0.60 27.55
C MET A 1 14.85 -0.77 27.35
N ILE A 2 14.29 -0.43 26.19
CA ILE A 2 12.86 -0.64 25.90
C ILE A 2 12.73 -2.04 25.31
N ILE A 3 11.86 -2.86 25.90
CA ILE A 3 11.49 -4.16 25.34
C ILE A 3 10.17 -3.97 24.60
N THR A 4 10.12 -4.35 23.33
CA THR A 4 8.92 -4.22 22.50
C THR A 4 8.31 -5.58 22.26
N TYR A 5 7.03 -5.73 22.59
CA TYR A 5 6.24 -6.92 22.25
C TYR A 5 5.24 -6.58 21.16
N ARG A 6 5.04 -7.49 20.20
CA ARG A 6 3.99 -7.36 19.18
C ARG A 6 2.81 -8.23 19.57
N GLY A 7 1.61 -7.70 19.37
CA GLY A 7 0.37 -8.41 19.63
C GLY A 7 -0.76 -7.85 18.79
N ARG A 8 -1.94 -8.44 18.94
CA ARG A 8 -3.17 -7.98 18.31
C ARG A 8 -4.25 -7.79 19.35
N VAL A 9 -5.10 -6.79 19.13
CA VAL A 9 -6.29 -6.60 19.95
C VAL A 9 -7.33 -7.66 19.56
N ARG A 10 -7.84 -8.41 20.54
CA ARG A 10 -8.96 -9.35 20.41
C ARG A 10 -9.93 -9.13 21.55
N ASN A 11 -11.18 -8.76 21.23
CA ASN A 11 -12.23 -8.50 22.22
C ASN A 11 -11.80 -7.47 23.30
N GLY A 12 -11.05 -6.44 22.91
CA GLY A 12 -10.54 -5.42 23.83
C GLY A 12 -9.31 -5.83 24.65
N LEU A 13 -8.82 -7.07 24.51
CA LEU A 13 -7.58 -7.55 25.14
C LEU A 13 -6.42 -7.56 24.14
N ILE A 14 -5.21 -7.23 24.59
CA ILE A 14 -4.00 -7.33 23.77
C ILE A 14 -3.43 -8.74 23.93
N VAL A 15 -3.47 -9.51 22.84
CA VAL A 15 -2.90 -10.86 22.79
C VAL A 15 -1.53 -10.77 22.12
N LEU A 16 -0.48 -11.09 22.86
CA LEU A 16 0.89 -11.11 22.34
C LEU A 16 1.05 -12.24 21.31
N ASN A 17 1.81 -11.97 20.24
CA ASN A 17 2.11 -12.99 19.23
C ASN A 17 3.07 -14.06 19.76
N GLU A 18 3.98 -13.66 20.64
CA GLU A 18 4.94 -14.52 21.32
C GLU A 18 4.81 -14.34 22.84
N PRO A 19 5.05 -15.38 23.65
CA PRO A 19 5.01 -15.27 25.10
C PRO A 19 5.99 -14.20 25.61
N GLY A 20 5.46 -13.16 26.25
CA GLY A 20 6.27 -12.14 26.92
C GLY A 20 6.71 -12.58 28.31
N GLN A 21 7.89 -12.12 28.74
CA GLN A 21 8.39 -12.31 30.11
C GLN A 21 8.14 -11.04 30.95
N LEU A 22 6.91 -10.53 30.88
CA LEU A 22 6.51 -9.35 31.65
C LEU A 22 6.16 -9.79 33.08
N PRO A 23 6.78 -9.22 34.13
CA PRO A 23 6.40 -9.50 35.50
C PRO A 23 4.94 -9.13 35.76
N GLU A 24 4.26 -9.89 36.61
CA GLU A 24 2.90 -9.58 37.03
C GLU A 24 2.84 -8.18 37.68
N GLY A 25 1.83 -7.39 37.32
CA GLY A 25 1.61 -6.04 37.83
C GLY A 25 2.47 -4.93 37.21
N VAL A 26 3.27 -5.23 36.18
CA VAL A 26 4.05 -4.20 35.48
C VAL A 26 3.14 -3.26 34.66
N GLU A 27 3.36 -1.96 34.79
CA GLU A 27 2.69 -0.96 33.95
C GLU A 27 3.29 -0.95 32.54
N VAL A 28 2.44 -0.87 31.52
CA VAL A 28 2.86 -0.91 30.10
C VAL A 28 2.24 0.22 29.30
N GLU A 29 3.02 0.79 28.37
CA GLU A 29 2.51 1.67 27.33
C GLU A 29 2.09 0.84 26.10
N VAL A 30 0.89 1.08 25.59
CA VAL A 30 0.40 0.44 24.37
C VAL A 30 0.50 1.43 23.23
N ARG A 31 1.29 1.08 22.21
CA ARG A 31 1.35 1.83 20.96
C ARG A 31 0.60 1.08 19.87
N ALA A 32 -0.51 1.64 19.41
CA ALA A 32 -1.17 1.17 18.21
C ALA A 32 -0.21 1.36 17.03
N LEU A 33 0.18 0.26 16.40
CA LEU A 33 0.82 0.33 15.09
C LEU A 33 -0.29 0.71 14.12
N SER A 34 -0.15 1.84 13.42
CA SER A 34 -0.99 2.07 12.24
C SER A 34 -0.84 0.83 11.38
N GLU A 35 -1.95 0.22 10.96
CA GLU A 35 -1.89 -0.70 9.83
C GLU A 35 -1.07 0.04 8.77
N GLU A 36 0.02 -0.59 8.30
CA GLU A 36 0.67 -0.13 7.07
C GLU A 36 -0.48 -0.03 6.09
N THR A 37 -0.96 1.19 5.85
CA THR A 37 -2.14 1.48 5.02
C THR A 37 -1.90 0.66 3.79
N THR A 38 -2.68 -0.42 3.62
CA THR A 38 -2.42 -1.45 2.63
C THR A 38 -2.03 -0.72 1.37
N THR A 39 -0.73 -0.72 1.05
CA THR A 39 -0.21 0.22 0.07
C THR A 39 -0.86 -0.20 -1.21
N THR A 40 -1.86 0.58 -1.64
CA THR A 40 -2.72 0.21 -2.74
C THR A 40 -1.80 -0.10 -3.91
N THR A 41 -1.88 -1.33 -4.42
CA THR A 41 -0.94 -1.77 -5.44
C THR A 41 -1.01 -0.82 -6.63
N LEU A 42 0.06 -0.74 -7.42
CA LEU A 42 0.05 0.11 -8.62
C LEU A 42 -1.11 -0.26 -9.56
N TYR A 43 -1.45 -1.54 -9.62
CA TYR A 43 -2.64 -2.03 -10.31
C TYR A 43 -3.93 -1.40 -9.77
N GLU A 44 -4.19 -1.48 -8.47
CA GLU A 44 -5.41 -0.92 -7.86
C GLU A 44 -5.50 0.60 -8.05
N ARG A 45 -4.36 1.30 -7.99
CA ARG A 45 -4.30 2.76 -8.23
C ARG A 45 -4.61 3.15 -9.67
N LEU A 46 -4.25 2.31 -10.65
CA LEU A 46 -4.39 2.61 -12.07
C LEU A 46 -5.55 1.88 -12.75
N LYS A 47 -6.27 1.03 -12.02
CA LYS A 47 -7.36 0.18 -12.53
C LYS A 47 -8.38 0.91 -13.40
N ASN A 48 -8.71 2.15 -13.03
CA ASN A 48 -9.71 2.96 -13.74
C ASN A 48 -9.21 3.54 -15.07
N VAL A 49 -7.91 3.47 -15.37
CA VAL A 49 -7.32 4.00 -16.61
C VAL A 49 -6.64 2.92 -17.46
N ILE A 50 -6.48 1.70 -16.94
CA ILE A 50 -5.95 0.58 -17.71
C ILE A 50 -6.97 0.21 -18.81
N GLY A 51 -6.51 0.26 -20.07
CA GLY A 51 -7.31 -0.19 -21.21
C GLY A 51 -8.39 0.80 -21.69
N ILE A 52 -8.47 2.01 -21.14
CA ILE A 52 -9.52 2.99 -21.52
C ILE A 52 -9.39 3.52 -22.95
N ALA A 53 -8.22 3.41 -23.55
CA ALA A 53 -7.91 3.97 -24.85
C ALA A 53 -8.09 2.90 -25.93
N GLU A 54 -9.27 2.89 -26.55
CA GLU A 54 -9.63 1.96 -27.62
C GLU A 54 -9.44 2.59 -29.02
N GLY A 55 -9.18 1.75 -30.02
CA GLY A 55 -9.11 2.18 -31.43
C GLY A 55 -7.90 3.04 -31.81
N LEU A 56 -6.90 3.16 -30.93
CA LEU A 56 -5.69 3.95 -31.21
C LEU A 56 -4.74 3.19 -32.17
N PRO A 57 -3.96 3.92 -32.99
CA PRO A 57 -2.86 3.35 -33.77
C PRO A 57 -1.87 2.57 -32.89
N SER A 58 -1.36 1.46 -33.42
CA SER A 58 -0.41 0.59 -32.70
C SER A 58 0.91 1.27 -32.33
N ASP A 59 1.27 2.35 -33.03
CA ASP A 59 2.45 3.17 -32.80
C ASP A 59 2.14 4.48 -32.03
N MET A 60 0.92 4.66 -31.51
CA MET A 60 0.51 5.92 -30.87
C MET A 60 1.39 6.32 -29.69
N ALA A 61 1.87 5.38 -28.88
CA ALA A 61 2.78 5.68 -27.78
C ALA A 61 4.11 6.30 -28.26
N ARG A 62 4.66 5.80 -29.38
CA ARG A 62 5.91 6.32 -29.97
C ARG A 62 5.68 7.64 -30.69
N ASN A 63 4.54 7.76 -31.38
CA ASN A 63 4.19 8.86 -32.28
C ASN A 63 3.12 9.78 -31.70
N HIS A 64 3.04 9.92 -30.37
CA HIS A 64 1.95 10.68 -29.75
C HIS A 64 1.91 12.15 -30.21
N ASP A 65 3.07 12.79 -30.39
CA ASP A 65 3.17 14.14 -30.95
C ASP A 65 2.61 14.24 -32.37
N HIS A 66 2.78 13.19 -33.19
CA HIS A 66 2.22 13.16 -34.54
C HIS A 66 0.69 13.10 -34.49
N TYR A 67 0.14 12.19 -33.68
CA TYR A 67 -1.31 11.98 -33.63
C TYR A 67 -2.07 13.07 -32.85
N ILE A 68 -1.46 13.66 -31.83
CA ILE A 68 -2.10 14.68 -30.99
C ILE A 68 -1.83 16.09 -31.52
N HIS A 69 -0.63 16.34 -32.07
CA HIS A 69 -0.16 17.68 -32.42
C HIS A 69 0.25 17.87 -33.88
N GLY A 70 0.17 16.82 -34.72
CA GLY A 70 0.47 16.90 -36.15
C GLY A 70 1.95 16.99 -36.50
N ALA A 71 2.85 16.71 -35.55
CA ALA A 71 4.30 16.65 -35.81
C ALA A 71 4.66 15.50 -36.78
N SER A 72 5.85 15.53 -37.36
CA SER A 72 6.37 14.37 -38.12
C SER A 72 6.57 13.16 -37.19
N LYS A 73 6.32 11.94 -37.69
CA LYS A 73 6.59 10.68 -36.95
C LYS A 73 8.07 10.51 -36.62
N ARG A 74 8.35 9.79 -35.53
CA ARG A 74 9.68 9.47 -35.00
C ARG A 74 9.91 7.96 -34.91
#